data_AF-A0A956BYD1-F1
#
_entry.id   AF-A0A956BYD1-F1
#
_cell.length_a   1.000
_cell.length_b   1.000
_cell.length_c   1.000
_cell.angle_alpha   90.00
_cell.angle_beta   90.00
_cell.angle_gamma   90.00
#
_symmetry.space_group_name_H-M   'P 1'
#
loop_
_entity.id
_entity.type
_entity.pdbx_description
1 polymer ?
#
loop_
_entity_poly.entity_id
_entity_poly.type
_entity_poly.pdbx_seq_one_letter_code
_entity_poly.pdbx_strand_id
1 'polypeptide(L)'
;MARTKQVCVVALAATLALWGCESDSEDPMDGGGMKVDSGGGDKDSGGPGEEDSGTEEDAGGGGTDGGGKDGGSSCTDLNPSNPADGDLVIAEVDPTGFILFYNPTGSDINFGSAGTDYRLCAGGGKPYIDMSSTHGAVTVPSKGYAKVAMPGSWNHLGDTNGNVALYENTGYGDGNNQVDFVCWGNAGSPNRKTEAEGASPKRWNGACADSPGAGKSIFRKVGTAGTKKADYEAGTTDGTECP
;
A
#
# COMPACT_ATOMS: atom_id res chain seq x y z
N MET A 1 30.73 -26.89 -18.76
CA MET A 1 30.66 -26.48 -17.34
C MET A 1 31.94 -25.73 -17.00
N ALA A 2 31.90 -24.41 -16.92
CA ALA A 2 32.98 -23.58 -16.42
C ALA A 2 32.40 -22.64 -15.37
N ARG A 3 32.86 -22.74 -14.13
CA ARG A 3 32.46 -21.85 -13.03
C ARG A 3 33.46 -20.70 -12.95
N THR A 4 33.03 -19.50 -13.33
CA THR A 4 33.79 -18.27 -13.09
C THR A 4 33.45 -17.75 -11.70
N LYS A 5 34.44 -17.69 -10.80
CA LYS A 5 34.30 -17.06 -9.49
C LYS A 5 34.51 -15.56 -9.66
N GLN A 6 33.51 -14.76 -9.30
CA GLN A 6 33.68 -13.31 -9.09
C GLN A 6 34.20 -13.08 -7.66
N VAL A 7 35.32 -12.37 -7.58
CA VAL A 7 35.89 -11.84 -6.34
C VAL A 7 35.48 -10.37 -6.28
N CYS A 8 34.62 -10.00 -5.32
CA CYS A 8 34.34 -8.60 -5.03
C CYS A 8 35.44 -8.05 -4.11
N VAL A 9 36.21 -7.09 -4.62
CA VAL A 9 37.14 -6.28 -3.83
C VAL A 9 36.35 -5.08 -3.32
N VAL A 10 36.16 -4.98 -1.99
CA VAL A 10 35.58 -3.81 -1.35
C VAL A 10 36.69 -2.77 -1.16
N ALA A 11 36.71 -1.75 -2.02
CA ALA A 11 37.53 -0.56 -1.81
C ALA A 11 36.70 0.49 -1.06
N LEU A 12 37.11 0.81 0.16
CA LEU A 12 36.53 1.86 0.99
C LEU A 12 37.10 3.21 0.53
N ALA A 13 36.33 4.01 -0.21
CA ALA A 13 36.64 5.41 -0.45
C ALA A 13 35.35 6.23 -0.58
N ALA A 14 35.22 7.24 0.28
CA ALA A 14 34.13 8.19 0.30
C ALA A 14 34.15 9.07 -0.96
N THR A 15 33.18 8.91 -1.85
CA THR A 15 32.83 9.93 -2.86
C THR A 15 31.39 9.68 -3.33
N LEU A 16 30.66 10.77 -3.60
CA LEU A 16 29.27 10.80 -4.07
C LEU A 16 28.96 9.67 -5.07
N ALA A 17 28.02 8.80 -4.72
CA ALA A 17 27.44 7.85 -5.64
C ALA A 17 26.16 8.44 -6.26
N LEU A 18 26.29 9.05 -7.43
CA LEU A 18 25.20 9.08 -8.42
C LEU A 18 25.04 7.63 -8.89
N TRP A 19 24.00 6.94 -8.43
CA TRP A 19 23.55 5.71 -9.06
C TRP A 19 22.60 6.09 -10.19
N GLY A 20 23.11 6.09 -11.42
CA GLY A 20 22.27 6.00 -12.61
C GLY A 20 21.96 4.53 -12.87
N CYS A 21 20.68 4.14 -12.80
CA CYS A 21 20.21 2.90 -13.40
C CYS A 21 20.06 3.14 -14.90
N GLU A 22 21.05 2.75 -15.70
CA GLU A 22 20.86 2.48 -17.12
C GLU A 22 20.25 1.08 -17.23
N SER A 23 19.01 1.01 -17.70
CA SER A 23 18.35 -0.24 -18.03
C SER A 23 18.69 -0.59 -19.47
N ASP A 24 19.65 -1.50 -19.67
CA ASP A 24 19.84 -2.17 -20.95
C ASP A 24 18.61 -3.07 -21.23
N SER A 25 17.82 -2.68 -22.21
CA SER A 25 16.74 -3.50 -22.76
C SER A 25 17.34 -4.51 -23.74
N GLU A 26 17.54 -5.75 -23.30
CA GLU A 26 17.75 -6.87 -24.22
C GLU A 26 16.38 -7.36 -24.73
N ASP A 27 16.17 -7.19 -26.03
CA ASP A 27 15.03 -7.72 -26.79
C ASP A 27 14.94 -9.25 -26.66
N PRO A 28 13.82 -9.82 -26.17
CA PRO A 28 13.58 -11.24 -26.28
C PRO A 28 13.12 -11.59 -27.71
N MET A 29 13.97 -12.35 -28.39
CA MET A 29 13.70 -12.99 -29.67
C MET A 29 12.37 -13.77 -29.67
N ASP A 30 11.63 -13.49 -30.74
CA ASP A 30 10.57 -14.25 -31.39
C ASP A 30 10.75 -15.79 -31.33
N GLY A 31 9.66 -16.52 -31.11
CA GLY A 31 9.67 -17.98 -31.25
C GLY A 31 8.44 -18.72 -30.72
N GLY A 32 7.51 -19.04 -31.61
CA GLY A 32 6.81 -20.33 -31.56
C GLY A 32 5.35 -20.32 -31.11
N GLY A 33 4.45 -19.90 -32.00
CA GLY A 33 3.03 -20.22 -31.89
C GLY A 33 2.75 -21.69 -32.17
N MET A 34 2.23 -22.42 -31.19
CA MET A 34 1.64 -23.74 -31.37
C MET A 34 0.14 -23.65 -31.08
N LYS A 35 -0.66 -23.80 -32.14
CA LYS A 35 -2.12 -23.95 -32.06
C LYS A 35 -2.44 -25.31 -31.47
N VAL A 36 -3.30 -25.34 -30.46
CA VAL A 36 -3.99 -26.55 -30.02
C VAL A 36 -5.49 -26.26 -30.02
N ASP A 37 -6.15 -26.71 -31.08
CA ASP A 37 -7.58 -26.97 -31.11
C ASP A 37 -7.86 -28.29 -30.40
N SER A 38 -8.80 -28.29 -29.45
CA SER A 38 -9.57 -29.42 -28.90
C SER A 38 -10.37 -28.85 -27.73
N GLY A 39 -11.69 -28.96 -27.58
CA GLY A 39 -12.69 -29.86 -28.11
C GLY A 39 -13.86 -29.79 -27.11
N GLY A 40 -15.06 -30.17 -27.55
CA GLY A 40 -16.33 -29.88 -26.88
C GLY A 40 -16.56 -30.51 -25.50
N GLY A 41 -17.65 -30.08 -24.88
CA GLY A 41 -18.15 -30.63 -23.62
C GLY A 41 -19.43 -29.93 -23.16
N ASP A 42 -20.55 -30.26 -23.81
CA ASP A 42 -21.90 -30.01 -23.35
C ASP A 42 -22.21 -30.70 -22.00
N LYS A 43 -23.28 -30.20 -21.34
CA LYS A 43 -24.04 -30.72 -20.17
C LYS A 43 -23.54 -30.17 -18.83
N ASP A 44 -24.36 -29.68 -17.92
CA ASP A 44 -25.65 -30.22 -17.53
C ASP A 44 -26.57 -29.19 -16.84
N SER A 45 -27.83 -29.57 -16.91
CA SER A 45 -29.06 -29.00 -16.40
C SER A 45 -29.20 -29.01 -14.87
N GLY A 46 -29.92 -28.00 -14.33
CA GLY A 46 -30.96 -28.26 -13.32
C GLY A 46 -30.75 -27.70 -11.91
N GLY A 47 -31.71 -26.88 -11.47
CA GLY A 47 -32.17 -26.86 -10.07
C GLY A 47 -32.37 -25.47 -9.44
N PRO A 48 -33.59 -24.93 -9.40
CA PRO A 48 -33.98 -23.93 -8.40
C PRO A 48 -34.38 -24.64 -7.10
N GLY A 49 -33.69 -24.32 -6.00
CA GLY A 49 -34.07 -24.70 -4.65
C GLY A 49 -34.59 -23.47 -3.91
N GLU A 50 -35.92 -23.37 -3.81
CA GLU A 50 -36.61 -22.53 -2.84
C GLU A 50 -36.63 -23.28 -1.51
N GLU A 51 -36.14 -22.68 -0.42
CA GLU A 51 -36.61 -23.02 0.94
C GLU A 51 -36.79 -21.72 1.75
N ASP A 52 -38.06 -21.44 1.96
CA ASP A 52 -38.69 -20.50 2.88
C ASP A 52 -38.62 -21.04 4.33
N SER A 53 -38.72 -20.15 5.33
CA SER A 53 -39.45 -20.31 6.61
C SER A 53 -38.76 -19.77 7.88
N GLY A 54 -39.37 -18.69 8.41
CA GLY A 54 -39.63 -18.48 9.86
C GLY A 54 -38.48 -17.98 10.75
N THR A 55 -38.67 -17.26 11.84
CA THR A 55 -39.87 -16.81 12.56
C THR A 55 -39.46 -15.63 13.46
N GLU A 56 -40.45 -14.80 13.73
CA GLU A 56 -40.45 -13.55 14.46
C GLU A 56 -40.31 -13.69 15.99
N GLU A 57 -40.09 -12.52 16.62
CA GLU A 57 -40.39 -12.11 18.01
C GLU A 57 -39.61 -12.74 19.19
N ASP A 58 -38.81 -11.91 19.88
CA ASP A 58 -39.04 -11.76 21.32
C ASP A 58 -38.68 -10.35 21.82
N ALA A 59 -39.58 -9.82 22.65
CA ALA A 59 -39.56 -8.52 23.26
C ALA A 59 -39.11 -8.65 24.72
N GLY A 60 -38.18 -7.82 25.19
CA GLY A 60 -37.91 -7.81 26.63
C GLY A 60 -36.72 -6.99 27.12
N GLY A 61 -36.99 -5.72 27.45
CA GLY A 61 -36.77 -5.25 28.81
C GLY A 61 -35.42 -4.63 29.20
N GLY A 62 -35.52 -3.45 29.83
CA GLY A 62 -34.68 -3.11 31.00
C GLY A 62 -33.59 -2.09 30.74
N GLY A 63 -33.89 -0.83 31.06
CA GLY A 63 -32.94 0.28 30.95
C GLY A 63 -31.74 0.19 31.89
N THR A 64 -30.74 1.04 31.62
CA THR A 64 -30.06 1.82 32.63
C THR A 64 -29.58 3.13 32.02
N ASP A 65 -30.01 4.23 32.64
CA ASP A 65 -29.52 5.57 32.40
C ASP A 65 -28.12 5.68 33.03
N GLY A 66 -27.08 5.57 32.22
CA GLY A 66 -25.69 5.68 32.63
C GLY A 66 -24.95 6.63 31.70
N GLY A 67 -25.03 7.92 31.98
CA GLY A 67 -24.28 8.94 31.26
C GLY A 67 -22.77 8.78 31.45
N GLY A 68 -22.14 8.11 30.49
CA GLY A 68 -20.71 8.18 30.21
C GLY A 68 -20.54 8.66 28.78
N LYS A 69 -20.33 9.97 28.60
CA LYS A 69 -19.77 10.48 27.33
C LYS A 69 -18.28 10.13 27.33
N ASP A 70 -17.99 8.88 27.02
CA ASP A 70 -16.65 8.47 26.62
C ASP A 70 -16.48 8.96 25.19
N GLY A 71 -16.11 10.24 25.07
CA GLY A 71 -15.78 10.90 23.80
C GLY A 71 -14.45 10.40 23.23
N GLY A 72 -14.25 9.09 23.19
CA GLY A 72 -13.21 8.46 22.40
C GLY A 72 -13.85 7.98 21.11
N SER A 73 -13.61 8.69 20.01
CA SER A 73 -13.83 8.14 18.67
C SER A 73 -12.92 6.91 18.56
N SER A 74 -13.42 5.72 18.94
CA SER A 74 -12.63 4.50 18.85
C SER A 74 -12.58 4.12 17.37
N CYS A 75 -11.49 4.51 16.71
CA CYS A 75 -11.20 4.27 15.30
C CYS A 75 -11.04 2.79 14.90
N THR A 76 -11.58 1.87 15.69
CA THR A 76 -11.65 0.43 15.43
C THR A 76 -12.43 0.10 14.15
N ASP A 77 -13.28 1.01 13.66
CA ASP A 77 -14.18 0.71 12.53
C ASP A 77 -13.60 1.04 11.15
N LEU A 78 -12.41 1.63 11.05
CA LEU A 78 -11.84 1.97 9.73
C LEU A 78 -11.04 0.83 9.10
N ASN A 79 -10.59 -0.12 9.93
CA ASN A 79 -9.68 -1.24 9.68
C ASN A 79 -9.44 -1.57 8.19
N PRO A 80 -8.59 -0.81 7.47
CA PRO A 80 -8.25 -1.17 6.11
C PRO A 80 -7.50 -2.50 6.14
N SER A 81 -7.93 -3.43 5.29
CA SER A 81 -7.28 -4.73 5.16
C SER A 81 -6.15 -4.63 4.13
N ASN A 82 -5.04 -5.32 4.38
CA ASN A 82 -4.06 -5.63 3.34
C ASN A 82 -4.28 -7.10 2.95
N PRO A 83 -4.49 -7.42 1.67
CA PRO A 83 -4.77 -8.80 1.25
C PRO A 83 -3.59 -9.75 1.43
N ALA A 84 -2.40 -9.25 1.77
CA ALA A 84 -1.21 -10.07 1.91
C ALA A 84 -0.97 -10.58 3.33
N ASP A 85 -0.72 -9.72 4.31
CA ASP A 85 0.05 -10.20 5.48
C ASP A 85 -0.29 -9.50 6.81
N GLY A 86 -1.38 -8.73 6.89
CA GLY A 86 -1.70 -8.01 8.13
C GLY A 86 -0.64 -6.96 8.51
N ASP A 87 0.11 -6.47 7.52
CA ASP A 87 1.16 -5.48 7.70
C ASP A 87 0.66 -4.04 7.68
N LEU A 88 1.56 -3.12 7.98
CA LEU A 88 1.34 -1.67 7.94
C LEU A 88 0.71 -1.21 6.62
N VAL A 89 -0.25 -0.30 6.73
CA VAL A 89 -1.02 0.23 5.60
C VAL A 89 -0.83 1.74 5.49
N ILE A 90 -0.73 2.26 4.27
CA ILE A 90 -0.90 3.68 3.95
C ILE A 90 -2.41 3.97 3.94
N ALA A 91 -2.89 4.62 5.00
CA ALA A 91 -4.29 4.95 5.18
C ALA A 91 -4.66 6.26 4.47
N GLU A 92 -3.79 7.26 4.51
CA GLU A 92 -4.02 8.56 3.90
C GLU A 92 -2.71 9.14 3.37
N VAL A 93 -2.80 9.85 2.24
CA VAL A 93 -1.73 10.67 1.68
C VAL A 93 -2.26 12.07 1.41
N ASP A 94 -1.71 13.05 2.10
CA ASP A 94 -1.74 14.46 1.67
C ASP A 94 -0.45 14.70 0.87
N PRO A 95 -0.52 14.87 -0.46
CA PRO A 95 0.66 15.05 -1.32
C PRO A 95 1.57 16.21 -0.91
N THR A 96 1.07 17.17 -0.13
CA THR A 96 1.79 18.38 0.29
C THR A 96 2.13 18.41 1.78
N GLY A 97 1.55 17.50 2.57
CA GLY A 97 1.58 17.57 4.03
C GLY A 97 2.17 16.32 4.68
N PHE A 98 1.51 15.18 4.53
CA PHE A 98 1.81 13.99 5.34
C PHE A 98 1.43 12.66 4.69
N ILE A 99 1.90 11.60 5.32
CA ILE A 99 1.46 10.23 5.12
C ILE A 99 0.94 9.69 6.46
N LEU A 100 -0.27 9.15 6.47
CA LEU A 100 -0.87 8.50 7.63
C LEU A 100 -0.78 6.99 7.44
N PHE A 101 -0.20 6.32 8.42
CA PHE A 101 -0.15 4.87 8.47
C PHE A 101 -1.18 4.31 9.43
N TYR A 102 -1.68 3.12 9.13
CA TYR A 102 -2.46 2.28 10.03
C TYR A 102 -1.75 0.96 10.27
N ASN A 103 -1.77 0.50 11.52
CA ASN A 103 -1.21 -0.79 11.90
C ASN A 103 -2.34 -1.78 12.23
N PRO A 104 -2.68 -2.70 11.31
CA PRO A 104 -3.71 -3.72 11.55
C PRO A 104 -3.24 -4.85 12.48
N THR A 105 -1.98 -4.89 12.95
CA THR A 105 -1.49 -5.99 13.80
C THR A 105 -1.94 -5.85 15.26
N GLY A 106 -1.75 -6.93 16.03
CA GLY A 106 -1.94 -6.97 17.49
C GLY A 106 -0.75 -6.44 18.31
N SER A 107 0.23 -5.79 17.70
CA SER A 107 1.43 -5.27 18.38
C SER A 107 1.90 -3.96 17.76
N ASP A 108 2.64 -3.15 18.52
CA ASP A 108 3.15 -1.87 18.00
C ASP A 108 4.21 -2.10 16.92
N ILE A 109 4.15 -1.32 15.84
CA ILE A 109 5.18 -1.29 14.80
C ILE A 109 6.06 -0.07 15.03
N ASN A 110 7.36 -0.29 15.15
CA ASN A 110 8.34 0.78 15.35
C ASN A 110 9.18 0.97 14.09
N PHE A 111 9.21 2.18 13.53
CA PHE A 111 10.06 2.48 12.38
C PHE A 111 11.54 2.67 12.75
N GLY A 112 11.85 2.85 14.04
CA GLY A 112 13.20 3.15 14.52
C GLY A 112 13.93 1.99 15.20
N SER A 113 13.36 0.78 15.20
CA SER A 113 13.99 -0.38 15.84
C SER A 113 14.99 -1.03 14.90
N ALA A 114 16.15 -1.43 15.40
CA ALA A 114 17.11 -2.19 14.61
C ALA A 114 16.44 -3.47 14.08
N GLY A 115 16.37 -3.62 12.75
CA GLY A 115 15.71 -4.73 12.07
C GLY A 115 14.32 -4.45 11.50
N THR A 116 13.76 -3.24 11.67
CA THR A 116 12.55 -2.79 10.96
C THR A 116 12.90 -1.70 9.95
N ASP A 117 13.34 -2.11 8.76
CA ASP A 117 13.87 -1.21 7.73
C ASP A 117 12.77 -0.71 6.77
N TYR A 118 11.70 -0.13 7.31
CA TYR A 118 10.66 0.45 6.46
C TYR A 118 11.22 1.61 5.64
N ARG A 119 10.92 1.60 4.34
CA ARG A 119 11.29 2.70 3.45
C ARG A 119 10.14 3.13 2.57
N LEU A 120 10.12 4.42 2.29
CA LEU A 120 9.20 5.01 1.34
C LEU A 120 9.88 5.30 0.00
N CYS A 121 9.14 5.12 -1.09
CA CYS A 121 9.54 5.51 -2.43
C CYS A 121 8.39 6.22 -3.14
N ALA A 122 8.69 7.31 -3.83
CA ALA A 122 7.72 8.08 -4.62
C ALA A 122 8.05 8.07 -6.12
N GLY A 123 8.92 7.15 -6.55
CA GLY A 123 9.50 7.17 -7.89
C GLY A 123 10.35 8.43 -8.13
N GLY A 124 10.26 9.04 -9.31
CA GLY A 124 10.96 10.29 -9.61
C GLY A 124 12.49 10.24 -9.76
N GLY A 125 13.12 9.05 -9.74
CA GLY A 125 14.59 8.94 -9.59
C GLY A 125 15.10 9.44 -8.24
N LYS A 126 14.19 9.62 -7.26
CA LYS A 126 14.52 10.10 -5.92
C LYS A 126 15.03 8.94 -5.07
N PRO A 127 15.92 9.24 -4.08
CA PRO A 127 16.35 8.23 -3.14
C PRO A 127 15.15 7.72 -2.34
N TYR A 128 15.27 6.46 -1.91
CA TYR A 128 14.39 5.90 -0.90
C TYR A 128 14.53 6.69 0.40
N ILE A 129 13.41 6.87 1.09
CA ILE A 129 13.36 7.53 2.39
C ILE A 129 13.36 6.44 3.44
N ASP A 130 14.44 6.36 4.20
CA ASP A 130 14.53 5.46 5.34
C ASP A 130 13.77 6.08 6.52
N MET A 131 12.73 5.37 6.98
CA MET A 131 11.79 5.89 7.97
C MET A 131 12.48 6.19 9.30
N SER A 132 13.38 5.31 9.73
CA SER A 132 14.12 5.43 10.99
C SER A 132 14.97 6.70 11.03
N SER A 133 15.71 6.96 9.94
CA SER A 133 16.66 8.07 9.87
C SER A 133 16.01 9.41 9.55
N THR A 134 14.89 9.39 8.81
CA THR A 134 14.21 10.61 8.34
C THR A 134 13.18 11.13 9.34
N HIS A 135 12.42 10.23 9.97
CA HIS A 135 11.33 10.58 10.87
C HIS A 135 11.64 10.28 12.34
N GLY A 136 12.77 9.62 12.62
CA GLY A 136 13.14 9.19 13.96
C GLY A 136 12.32 7.99 14.43
N ALA A 137 12.25 7.82 15.75
CA ALA A 137 11.47 6.75 16.37
C ALA A 137 9.97 7.07 16.33
N VAL A 138 9.33 6.75 15.21
CA VAL A 138 7.87 6.75 15.09
C VAL A 138 7.35 5.35 15.42
N THR A 139 6.36 5.30 16.31
CA THR A 139 5.64 4.09 16.67
C THR A 139 4.22 4.19 16.14
N VAL A 140 3.77 3.16 15.43
CA VAL A 140 2.38 2.99 15.01
C VAL A 140 1.73 2.00 15.99
N PRO A 141 0.86 2.47 16.90
CA PRO A 141 0.27 1.60 17.92
C PRO A 141 -0.48 0.43 17.29
N SER A 142 -0.57 -0.70 17.99
CA SER A 142 -1.45 -1.80 17.58
C SER A 142 -2.87 -1.28 17.34
N LYS A 143 -3.45 -1.62 16.19
CA LYS A 143 -4.79 -1.14 15.76
C LYS A 143 -4.91 0.39 15.77
N GLY A 144 -3.79 1.09 15.61
CA GLY A 144 -3.69 2.53 15.71
C GLY A 144 -3.09 3.17 14.46
N TYR A 145 -3.03 4.50 14.51
CA TYR A 145 -2.52 5.33 13.43
C TYR A 145 -1.28 6.10 13.85
N ALA A 146 -0.42 6.41 12.88
CA ALA A 146 0.68 7.34 13.07
C ALA A 146 0.88 8.17 11.82
N LYS A 147 1.18 9.46 12.00
CA LYS A 147 1.41 10.41 10.93
C LYS A 147 2.89 10.72 10.82
N VAL A 148 3.40 10.79 9.60
CA VAL A 148 4.73 11.33 9.30
C VAL A 148 4.62 12.47 8.30
N ALA A 149 5.48 13.47 8.41
CA ALA A 149 5.54 14.55 7.42
C ALA A 149 5.94 13.99 6.05
N MET A 150 5.38 14.55 4.97
CA MET A 150 5.82 14.23 3.62
C MET A 150 7.32 14.58 3.48
N PRO A 151 8.16 13.67 2.95
CA PRO A 151 9.58 13.97 2.76
C PRO A 151 9.78 15.19 1.87
N GLY A 152 10.43 16.23 2.39
CA GLY A 152 10.63 17.49 1.65
C GLY A 152 11.46 17.36 0.37
N SER A 153 12.21 16.27 0.21
CA SER A 153 12.94 15.92 -1.01
C SER A 153 12.03 15.46 -2.17
N TRP A 154 10.77 15.16 -1.90
CA TRP A 154 9.77 14.70 -2.88
C TRP A 154 8.93 15.85 -3.41
N ASN A 155 9.61 16.88 -3.92
CA ASN A 155 8.97 18.05 -4.52
C ASN A 155 8.26 17.77 -5.86
N HIS A 156 8.32 16.53 -6.35
CA HIS A 156 7.64 16.07 -7.56
C HIS A 156 6.26 15.47 -7.27
N LEU A 157 5.94 15.17 -6.01
CA LEU A 157 4.60 14.78 -5.62
C LEU A 157 3.71 16.02 -5.61
N GLY A 158 2.67 15.97 -6.45
CA GLY A 158 1.69 17.04 -6.55
C GLY A 158 0.29 16.52 -6.26
N ASP A 159 -0.64 17.46 -6.12
CA ASP A 159 -2.06 17.18 -5.96
C ASP A 159 -2.69 16.48 -7.16
N THR A 160 -2.06 16.54 -8.33
CA THR A 160 -2.60 16.04 -9.60
C THR A 160 -2.18 14.62 -9.89
N ASN A 161 -0.90 14.29 -9.65
CA ASN A 161 -0.31 13.01 -10.00
C ASN A 161 0.73 12.63 -8.96
N GLY A 162 0.75 11.34 -8.60
CA GLY A 162 1.81 10.83 -7.74
C GLY A 162 1.56 9.41 -7.27
N ASN A 163 2.55 8.88 -6.56
CA ASN A 163 2.51 7.56 -5.97
C ASN A 163 3.39 7.53 -4.72
N VAL A 164 3.03 6.65 -3.79
CA VAL A 164 3.85 6.31 -2.62
C VAL A 164 3.83 4.79 -2.50
N ALA A 165 5.02 4.21 -2.47
CA ALA A 165 5.27 2.80 -2.20
C ALA A 165 5.93 2.69 -0.83
N LEU A 166 5.41 1.78 0.00
CA LEU A 166 6.01 1.36 1.25
C LEU A 166 6.68 0.00 1.04
N TYR A 167 7.95 -0.11 1.41
CA TYR A 167 8.70 -1.36 1.40
C TYR A 167 9.08 -1.76 2.82
N GLU A 168 9.14 -3.06 3.05
CA GLU A 168 9.81 -3.65 4.19
C GLU A 168 11.20 -4.15 3.78
N ASN A 169 12.13 -4.14 4.74
CA ASN A 169 13.47 -4.72 4.58
C ASN A 169 14.31 -4.04 3.48
N THR A 170 15.48 -4.61 3.18
CA THR A 170 16.45 -4.04 2.22
C THR A 170 16.15 -4.33 0.75
N GLY A 171 15.10 -5.08 0.44
CA GLY A 171 14.78 -5.60 -0.90
C GLY A 171 14.08 -4.60 -1.82
N TYR A 172 14.60 -3.38 -1.91
CA TYR A 172 13.95 -2.27 -2.59
C TYR A 172 13.85 -2.46 -4.10
N GLY A 173 12.71 -2.05 -4.67
CA GLY A 173 12.46 -2.15 -6.11
C GLY A 173 11.95 -3.53 -6.55
N ASP A 174 11.93 -4.52 -5.66
CA ASP A 174 11.18 -5.76 -5.85
C ASP A 174 9.75 -5.56 -5.34
N GLY A 175 8.76 -5.77 -6.22
CA GLY A 175 7.34 -5.68 -5.87
C GLY A 175 6.94 -6.63 -4.74
N ASN A 176 7.65 -7.74 -4.53
CA ASN A 176 7.33 -8.68 -3.46
C ASN A 176 7.70 -8.16 -2.07
N ASN A 177 8.69 -7.26 -1.96
CA ASN A 177 9.04 -6.60 -0.69
C ASN A 177 8.23 -5.30 -0.48
N GLN A 178 7.37 -4.96 -1.43
CA GLN A 178 6.45 -3.85 -1.28
C GLN A 178 5.33 -4.28 -0.35
N VAL A 179 5.18 -3.57 0.77
CA VAL A 179 4.13 -3.79 1.76
C VAL A 179 2.83 -3.15 1.29
N ASP A 180 2.95 -1.96 0.71
CA ASP A 180 1.79 -1.19 0.29
C ASP A 180 2.09 -0.21 -0.87
N PHE A 181 1.03 0.19 -1.55
CA PHE A 181 1.08 1.13 -2.66
C PHE A 181 -0.16 1.99 -2.73
N VAL A 182 0.05 3.29 -2.92
CA VAL A 182 -1.00 4.25 -3.28
C VAL A 182 -0.55 5.00 -4.51
N CYS A 183 -1.44 5.17 -5.48
CA CYS A 183 -1.22 6.10 -6.59
C CYS A 183 -2.48 6.87 -6.94
N TRP A 184 -2.28 8.08 -7.47
CA TRP A 184 -3.35 8.97 -7.91
C TRP A 184 -3.02 9.64 -9.25
N GLY A 185 -4.06 10.09 -9.93
CA GLY A 185 -3.95 10.68 -11.26
C GLY A 185 -3.32 9.70 -12.25
N ASN A 186 -2.20 10.08 -12.86
CA ASN A 186 -1.43 9.22 -13.76
C ASN A 186 -0.22 8.52 -13.07
N ALA A 187 -0.19 8.49 -11.73
CA ALA A 187 0.92 8.03 -10.88
C ALA A 187 2.19 8.89 -10.90
N GLY A 188 2.33 9.82 -11.84
CA GLY A 188 3.59 10.53 -12.11
C GLY A 188 4.61 9.66 -12.85
N SER A 189 5.77 10.23 -13.15
CA SER A 189 6.87 9.51 -13.80
C SER A 189 8.24 9.92 -13.22
N PRO A 190 9.14 8.96 -12.98
CA PRO A 190 8.90 7.51 -12.89
C PRO A 190 8.00 7.15 -11.69
N ASN A 191 7.32 6.01 -11.74
CA ASN A 191 6.43 5.50 -10.68
C ASN A 191 6.71 4.02 -10.37
N ARG A 192 6.17 3.53 -9.25
CA ARG A 192 6.31 2.12 -8.80
C ARG A 192 5.10 1.24 -9.10
N LYS A 193 4.25 1.65 -10.05
CA LYS A 193 2.98 0.97 -10.32
C LYS A 193 3.21 -0.40 -10.96
N THR A 194 4.18 -0.51 -11.87
CA THR A 194 4.50 -1.79 -12.52
C THR A 194 4.96 -2.84 -11.52
N GLU A 195 5.79 -2.44 -10.55
CA GLU A 195 6.23 -3.30 -9.45
C GLU A 195 5.06 -3.71 -8.56
N ALA A 196 4.18 -2.77 -8.20
CA ALA A 196 2.99 -3.04 -7.40
C ALA A 196 2.00 -3.99 -8.10
N GLU A 197 1.85 -3.89 -9.42
CA GLU A 197 1.00 -4.76 -10.24
C GLU A 197 1.62 -6.15 -10.50
N GLY A 198 2.94 -6.25 -10.44
CA GLY A 198 3.71 -7.48 -10.60
C GLY A 198 3.96 -8.26 -9.31
N ALA A 199 3.72 -7.66 -8.14
CA ALA A 199 3.88 -8.29 -6.83
C ALA A 199 2.98 -9.52 -6.64
N SER A 200 3.41 -10.45 -5.78
CA SER A 200 2.61 -11.60 -5.34
C SER A 200 2.53 -11.65 -3.81
N PRO A 201 1.37 -11.33 -3.20
CA PRO A 201 0.14 -10.85 -3.86
C PRO A 201 0.30 -9.42 -4.42
N LYS A 202 -0.59 -9.07 -5.36
CA LYS A 202 -0.57 -7.75 -6.01
C LYS A 202 -0.84 -6.64 -4.99
N ARG A 203 -0.05 -5.57 -5.06
CA ARG A 203 -0.25 -4.35 -4.26
C ARG A 203 -1.10 -3.32 -5.00
N TRP A 204 -1.21 -3.43 -6.32
CA TRP A 204 -2.12 -2.61 -7.11
C TRP A 204 -2.72 -3.37 -8.29
N ASN A 205 -3.88 -2.91 -8.76
CA ASN A 205 -4.57 -3.43 -9.92
C ASN A 205 -5.34 -2.32 -10.65
N GLY A 206 -4.93 -2.00 -11.88
CA GLY A 206 -5.67 -1.13 -12.79
C GLY A 206 -5.31 0.34 -12.63
N ALA A 207 -6.28 1.23 -12.88
CA ALA A 207 -6.05 2.68 -12.84
C ALA A 207 -5.72 3.17 -11.43
N CYS A 208 -5.01 4.30 -11.33
CA CYS A 208 -4.78 4.99 -10.07
C CYS A 208 -6.05 5.65 -9.54
N ALA A 209 -6.05 5.98 -8.25
CA ALA A 209 -7.10 6.77 -7.64
C ALA A 209 -7.29 8.12 -8.36
N ASP A 210 -8.45 8.74 -8.21
CA ASP A 210 -8.63 10.09 -8.71
C ASP A 210 -7.69 11.07 -7.99
N SER A 211 -7.26 12.09 -8.72
CA SER A 211 -6.46 13.18 -8.16
C SER A 211 -7.20 13.81 -6.95
N PRO A 212 -6.53 14.01 -5.80
CA PRO A 212 -7.15 14.69 -4.67
C PRO A 212 -7.51 16.14 -5.02
N GLY A 213 -6.69 16.81 -5.83
CA GLY A 213 -6.76 18.26 -6.04
C GLY A 213 -6.17 19.04 -4.86
N ALA A 214 -6.04 20.35 -5.06
CA ALA A 214 -5.32 21.22 -4.12
C ALA A 214 -5.92 21.20 -2.71
N GLY A 215 -5.05 21.04 -1.69
CA GLY A 215 -5.43 21.07 -0.27
C GLY A 215 -6.29 19.89 0.19
N LYS A 216 -6.20 18.76 -0.53
CA LYS A 216 -6.96 17.55 -0.25
C LYS A 216 -6.04 16.35 -0.14
N SER A 217 -6.55 15.31 0.51
CA SER A 217 -5.89 14.02 0.68
C SER A 217 -6.56 12.94 -0.14
N ILE A 218 -5.83 11.85 -0.37
CA ILE A 218 -6.38 10.57 -0.81
C ILE A 218 -6.41 9.66 0.41
N PHE A 219 -7.57 9.07 0.70
CA PHE A 219 -7.72 8.15 1.82
C PHE A 219 -8.29 6.82 1.35
N ARG A 220 -7.80 5.76 2.00
CA ARG A 220 -8.28 4.41 1.78
C ARG A 220 -9.62 4.23 2.48
N LYS A 221 -10.59 3.69 1.76
CA LYS A 221 -11.91 3.38 2.30
C LYS A 221 -11.84 2.22 3.28
N VAL A 222 -12.72 2.29 4.26
CA VAL A 222 -12.92 1.27 5.28
C VAL A 222 -13.20 -0.10 4.69
N GLY A 223 -12.58 -1.13 5.27
CA GLY A 223 -12.84 -2.52 4.90
C GLY A 223 -12.42 -2.90 3.49
N THR A 224 -11.63 -2.05 2.82
CA THR A 224 -11.09 -2.34 1.49
C THR A 224 -9.67 -2.90 1.57
N ALA A 225 -9.24 -3.52 0.47
CA ALA A 225 -7.90 -4.07 0.33
C ALA A 225 -6.84 -2.98 0.03
N GLY A 226 -7.28 -1.81 -0.45
CA GLY A 226 -6.40 -0.73 -0.89
C GLY A 226 -5.58 -1.04 -2.13
N THR A 227 -6.05 -1.94 -3.00
CA THR A 227 -5.27 -2.44 -4.15
C THR A 227 -5.77 -1.93 -5.49
N LYS A 228 -6.76 -1.04 -5.54
CA LYS A 228 -7.34 -0.50 -6.78
C LYS A 228 -7.98 0.85 -6.55
N LYS A 229 -8.20 1.60 -7.63
CA LYS A 229 -8.88 2.91 -7.61
C LYS A 229 -10.13 2.97 -6.72
N ALA A 230 -11.02 1.98 -6.80
CA ALA A 230 -12.30 2.00 -6.09
C ALA A 230 -12.16 1.98 -4.56
N ASP A 231 -11.00 1.56 -4.05
CA ASP A 231 -10.67 1.43 -2.63
C ASP A 231 -10.24 2.77 -2.02
N TYR A 232 -10.15 3.84 -2.81
CA TYR A 232 -9.73 5.16 -2.37
C TYR A 232 -10.75 6.22 -2.75
N GLU A 233 -10.70 7.32 -2.01
CA GLU A 233 -11.43 8.54 -2.33
C GLU A 233 -10.64 9.79 -1.95
N ALA A 234 -11.03 10.90 -2.55
CA ALA A 234 -10.41 12.19 -2.36
C ALA A 234 -11.30 13.09 -1.49
N GLY A 235 -10.71 13.82 -0.55
CA GLY A 235 -11.48 14.68 0.33
C GLY A 235 -10.62 15.64 1.14
N THR A 236 -11.28 16.39 2.01
CA THR A 236 -10.56 17.35 2.86
C THR A 236 -9.72 16.60 3.86
N THR A 237 -8.48 17.05 4.03
CA THR A 237 -7.52 16.52 4.98
C THR A 237 -8.12 16.62 6.38
N ASP A 238 -8.61 15.52 6.92
CA ASP A 238 -9.08 15.53 8.29
C ASP A 238 -7.86 15.56 9.19
N GLY A 239 -6.92 14.62 9.02
CA GLY A 239 -5.69 14.57 9.81
C GLY A 239 -5.90 14.44 11.33
N THR A 240 -7.14 14.54 11.79
CA THR A 240 -7.67 14.29 13.11
C THR A 240 -8.51 13.03 12.99
N GLU A 241 -7.96 11.94 13.52
CA GLU A 241 -8.71 10.83 14.13
C GLU A 241 -10.06 10.50 13.48
N CYS A 242 -9.99 9.65 12.46
CA CYS A 242 -11.09 9.05 11.70
C CYS A 242 -11.82 9.96 10.69
N PRO A 243 -11.75 9.70 9.36
CA PRO A 243 -12.76 10.20 8.42
C PRO A 243 -14.20 9.78 8.79
#